data_AF-A0A0C3CW81-F1
#
_entry.id   AF-A0A0C3CW81-F1
#
_cell.length_a   1.000
_cell.length_b   1.000
_cell.length_c   1.000
_cell.angle_alpha   90.00
_cell.angle_beta   90.00
_cell.angle_gamma   90.00
#
_symmetry.space_group_name_H-M   'P 1'
#
loop_
_entity.id
_entity.type
_entity.pdbx_description
1 polymer ?
#
loop_
_entity_poly.entity_id
_entity_poly.type
_entity_poly.pdbx_seq_one_letter_code
_entity_poly.pdbx_strand_id
1 'polypeptide(L)'
;MGPIHIGTLAYAYQVIDSVGPTDLLGSAQKSSLQIFKQYHPIDEELISRAPEFVFHHIGVSRDPVLLGTSQLTIVPTITVDECQGIDILLVPGPYLGNFELHPKHAELIRKHVGAGKLLWSTCTGASVIASTGVLDGKRATVNNLEYDWVRKRWPKVNWTREKKWIIDGNIWTGSGAYAATDMVAHWLKENYGQDILTEAAASLDYEARDADGLYTVFPQRFDSQGNKVSTHVFRYYNEE
;
A
#
# COMPACT_ATOMS: atom_id res chain seq x y z
N MET A 1 18.35 10.31 6.48
CA MET A 1 17.26 9.72 7.26
C MET A 1 17.50 8.22 7.32
N GLY A 2 17.13 7.54 8.40
CA GLY A 2 17.17 6.07 8.44
C GLY A 2 16.12 5.47 7.48
N PRO A 3 16.18 4.16 7.20
CA PRO A 3 15.16 3.50 6.38
C PRO A 3 13.81 3.51 7.10
N ILE A 4 12.72 3.48 6.34
CA ILE A 4 11.35 3.37 6.84
C ILE A 4 10.99 1.90 6.98
N HIS A 5 10.60 1.50 8.18
CA HIS A 5 10.21 0.13 8.48
C HIS A 5 8.72 -0.09 8.22
N ILE A 6 8.40 -0.94 7.25
CA ILE A 6 7.02 -1.29 6.88
C ILE A 6 6.75 -2.72 7.32
N GLY A 7 5.73 -2.89 8.16
CA GLY A 7 5.33 -4.19 8.68
C GLY A 7 4.00 -4.67 8.10
N THR A 8 4.00 -5.73 7.32
CA THR A 8 2.79 -6.40 6.82
C THR A 8 2.39 -7.53 7.76
N LEU A 9 1.14 -7.54 8.23
CA LEU A 9 0.65 -8.69 9.00
C LEU A 9 0.56 -9.96 8.15
N ALA A 10 1.17 -11.04 8.62
CA ALA A 10 1.22 -12.33 7.94
C ALA A 10 0.08 -13.26 8.42
N TYR A 11 -0.92 -13.44 7.56
CA TYR A 11 -2.01 -14.42 7.65
C TYR A 11 -2.51 -14.71 6.22
N ALA A 12 -3.55 -15.53 6.06
CA ALA A 12 -4.11 -15.88 4.76
C ALA A 12 -4.83 -14.71 4.06
N TYR A 13 -4.06 -13.75 3.55
CA TYR A 13 -4.54 -12.56 2.83
C TYR A 13 -4.44 -12.71 1.30
N GLN A 14 -5.16 -11.88 0.55
CA GLN A 14 -5.04 -11.79 -0.91
C GLN A 14 -3.68 -11.21 -1.31
N VAL A 15 -2.86 -11.94 -2.07
CA VAL A 15 -1.43 -11.60 -2.31
C VAL A 15 -1.20 -10.15 -2.71
N ILE A 16 -1.96 -9.65 -3.68
CA ILE A 16 -1.81 -8.30 -4.24
C ILE A 16 -2.06 -7.18 -3.22
N ASP A 17 -2.80 -7.46 -2.14
CA ASP A 17 -3.10 -6.50 -1.07
C ASP A 17 -1.86 -6.08 -0.28
N SER A 18 -0.82 -6.91 -0.29
CA SER A 18 0.49 -6.58 0.24
C SER A 18 1.47 -6.21 -0.87
N VAL A 19 1.60 -7.08 -1.88
CA VAL A 19 2.72 -6.93 -2.83
C VAL A 19 2.55 -5.71 -3.74
N GLY A 20 1.33 -5.31 -4.10
CA GLY A 20 1.11 -4.11 -4.91
C GLY A 20 1.70 -2.85 -4.24
N PRO A 21 1.28 -2.51 -3.01
CA PRO A 21 1.88 -1.43 -2.25
C PRO A 21 3.39 -1.55 -2.03
N THR A 22 3.88 -2.73 -1.60
CA THR A 22 5.29 -2.86 -1.22
C THR A 22 6.23 -2.88 -2.41
N ASP A 23 5.82 -3.41 -3.56
CA ASP A 23 6.65 -3.48 -4.76
C ASP A 23 6.76 -2.10 -5.45
N LEU A 24 5.69 -1.29 -5.38
CA LEU A 24 5.75 0.13 -5.75
C LEU A 24 6.76 0.89 -4.88
N LEU A 25 6.71 0.72 -3.56
CA LEU A 25 7.65 1.38 -2.66
C LEU A 25 9.09 0.86 -2.85
N GLY A 26 9.25 -0.44 -3.06
CA GLY A 26 10.54 -1.04 -3.39
C GLY A 26 11.14 -0.46 -4.68
N SER A 27 10.30 -0.16 -5.68
CA SER A 27 10.74 0.50 -6.93
C SER A 27 11.10 1.98 -6.73
N ALA A 28 10.54 2.63 -5.70
CA ALA A 28 10.79 4.04 -5.39
C ALA A 28 12.04 4.29 -4.53
N GLN A 29 12.69 3.23 -4.03
CA GLN A 29 13.77 3.36 -3.09
C GLN A 29 15.11 3.67 -3.76
N LYS A 30 16.00 4.34 -3.03
CA LYS A 30 17.29 4.81 -3.53
C LYS A 30 18.12 3.70 -4.19
N SER A 31 18.23 2.53 -3.57
CA SER A 31 18.94 1.39 -4.16
C SER A 31 18.36 0.93 -5.51
N SER A 32 17.04 0.95 -5.69
CA SER A 32 16.38 0.63 -6.96
C SER A 32 16.65 1.70 -8.02
N LEU A 33 16.53 2.99 -7.66
CA LEU A 33 16.81 4.08 -8.60
C LEU A 33 18.28 4.11 -9.06
N GLN A 34 19.22 3.73 -8.19
CA GLN A 34 20.63 3.55 -8.58
C GLN A 34 20.81 2.43 -9.63
N ILE A 35 20.00 1.37 -9.57
CA ILE A 35 19.99 0.30 -10.59
C ILE A 35 19.35 0.83 -11.88
N PHE A 36 18.20 1.51 -11.80
CA PHE A 36 17.46 1.99 -12.96
C PHE A 36 18.24 3.02 -13.80
N LYS A 37 19.11 3.80 -13.13
CA LYS A 37 20.03 4.74 -13.78
C LYS A 37 20.94 4.09 -14.84
N GLN A 38 21.12 2.77 -14.82
CA GLN A 38 21.86 2.04 -15.85
C GLN A 38 21.11 1.94 -17.19
N TYR A 39 19.78 2.06 -17.18
CA TYR A 39 18.93 1.89 -18.35
C TYR A 39 18.47 3.23 -18.95
N HIS A 40 18.32 4.26 -18.13
CA HIS A 40 17.98 5.60 -18.58
C HIS A 40 18.49 6.70 -17.62
N PRO A 41 18.55 7.97 -18.06
CA PRO A 41 19.01 9.06 -17.21
C PRO A 41 18.06 9.29 -16.03
N ILE A 42 18.63 9.31 -14.81
CA ILE A 42 17.98 9.70 -13.57
C ILE A 42 18.91 10.68 -12.84
N ASP A 43 18.36 11.80 -12.36
CA ASP A 43 19.12 12.82 -11.63
C ASP A 43 19.68 12.29 -10.30
N GLU A 44 20.95 12.58 -10.00
CA GLU A 44 21.57 12.22 -8.72
C GLU A 44 20.90 12.89 -7.53
N GLU A 45 20.40 14.12 -7.70
CA GLU A 45 19.63 14.82 -6.66
C GLU A 45 18.35 14.05 -6.33
N LEU A 46 17.64 13.56 -7.36
CA LEU A 46 16.44 12.72 -7.20
C LEU A 46 16.78 11.43 -6.43
N ILE A 47 17.87 10.75 -6.78
CA ILE A 47 18.27 9.54 -6.07
C ILE A 47 18.67 9.86 -4.62
N SER A 48 19.35 10.98 -4.38
CA SER A 48 19.83 11.35 -3.04
C SER A 48 18.71 11.52 -2.00
N ARG A 49 17.55 12.02 -2.45
CA ARG A 49 16.35 12.27 -1.63
C ARG A 49 15.36 11.11 -1.62
N ALA A 50 15.59 10.07 -2.43
CA ALA A 50 14.75 8.88 -2.42
C ALA A 50 14.81 8.13 -1.08
N PRO A 51 13.68 7.56 -0.63
CA PRO A 51 13.61 6.80 0.61
C PRO A 51 14.39 5.49 0.51
N GLU A 52 14.61 4.86 1.68
CA GLU A 52 14.97 3.45 1.77
C GLU A 52 13.92 2.77 2.64
N PHE A 53 13.56 1.53 2.30
CA PHE A 53 12.54 0.77 3.02
C PHE A 53 13.11 -0.54 3.56
N VAL A 54 12.60 -0.97 4.71
CA VAL A 54 12.78 -2.33 5.21
C VAL A 54 11.40 -2.95 5.37
N PHE A 55 11.13 -4.00 4.59
CA PHE A 55 9.87 -4.71 4.61
C PHE A 55 9.91 -5.89 5.58
N HIS A 56 8.91 -5.98 6.44
CA HIS A 56 8.74 -7.05 7.42
C HIS A 56 7.42 -7.78 7.18
N HIS A 57 7.45 -9.11 7.20
CA HIS A 57 6.25 -9.94 7.29
C HIS A 57 6.09 -10.40 8.74
N ILE A 58 5.10 -9.85 9.43
CA ILE A 58 4.90 -10.00 10.88
C ILE A 58 3.94 -11.15 11.14
N GLY A 59 4.48 -12.28 11.58
CA GLY A 59 3.70 -13.47 11.95
C GLY A 59 3.46 -13.58 13.45
N VAL A 60 2.52 -14.45 13.83
CA VAL A 60 2.38 -14.88 15.24
C VAL A 60 3.51 -15.84 15.65
N SER A 61 4.08 -16.54 14.67
CA SER A 61 5.25 -17.40 14.73
C SER A 61 6.07 -17.23 13.44
N ARG A 62 7.16 -17.96 13.27
CA ARG A 62 7.92 -18.06 12.01
C ARG A 62 7.45 -19.20 11.11
N ASP A 63 6.31 -19.82 11.43
CA ASP A 63 5.80 -20.91 10.62
C ASP A 63 5.37 -20.38 9.25
N PRO A 64 5.57 -21.16 8.17
CA PRO A 64 5.13 -20.75 6.84
C PRO A 64 3.62 -20.48 6.80
N VAL A 65 3.24 -19.37 6.19
CA VAL A 65 1.85 -18.93 6.03
C VAL A 65 1.45 -19.09 4.57
N LEU A 66 0.46 -19.95 4.31
CA LEU A 66 -0.20 -20.01 3.01
C LEU A 66 -1.10 -18.77 2.84
N LEU A 67 -0.82 -17.98 1.81
CA LEU A 67 -1.62 -16.80 1.47
C LEU A 67 -2.95 -17.21 0.83
N GLY A 68 -3.92 -16.30 0.91
CA GLY A 68 -5.30 -16.56 0.48
C GLY A 68 -5.44 -16.76 -1.04
N THR A 69 -4.52 -16.22 -1.84
CA THR A 69 -4.56 -16.32 -3.31
C THR A 69 -3.22 -16.76 -3.88
N SER A 70 -3.23 -17.16 -5.16
CA SER A 70 -2.04 -17.45 -5.97
C SER A 70 -1.14 -18.60 -5.46
N GLN A 71 -1.61 -19.38 -4.48
CA GLN A 71 -0.90 -20.54 -3.92
C GLN A 71 0.53 -20.20 -3.44
N LEU A 72 0.72 -18.98 -2.93
CA LEU A 72 2.00 -18.54 -2.39
C LEU A 72 2.08 -18.81 -0.90
N THR A 73 3.25 -19.27 -0.47
CA THR A 73 3.59 -19.43 0.94
C THR A 73 4.71 -18.45 1.27
N ILE A 74 4.55 -17.70 2.35
CA ILE A 74 5.60 -16.82 2.88
C ILE A 74 6.09 -17.32 4.24
N VAL A 75 7.34 -17.02 4.56
CA VAL A 75 7.88 -17.21 5.92
C VAL A 75 7.93 -15.83 6.58
N PRO A 76 7.25 -15.63 7.72
CA PRO A 76 7.35 -14.38 8.47
C PRO A 76 8.81 -14.02 8.78
N THR A 77 9.21 -12.79 8.48
CA THR A 77 10.58 -12.32 8.74
C THR A 77 10.79 -12.03 10.23
N ILE A 78 9.73 -11.60 10.90
CA ILE A 78 9.69 -11.31 12.33
C ILE A 78 8.37 -11.80 12.94
N THR A 79 8.38 -12.01 14.25
CA THR A 79 7.16 -12.28 15.01
C THR A 79 6.62 -11.00 15.65
N VAL A 80 5.35 -11.01 16.08
CA VAL A 80 4.76 -9.90 16.86
C VAL A 80 5.59 -9.57 18.10
N ASP A 81 6.18 -10.57 18.76
CA ASP A 81 6.92 -10.38 20.02
C ASP A 81 8.31 -9.72 19.78
N GLU A 82 8.84 -9.84 18.56
CA GLU A 82 10.11 -9.23 18.13
C GLU A 82 9.88 -7.89 17.41
N CYS A 83 8.63 -7.56 17.10
CA CYS A 83 8.25 -6.41 16.31
C CYS A 83 8.52 -5.10 17.09
N GLN A 84 9.64 -4.44 16.74
CA GLN A 84 10.01 -3.14 17.27
C GLN A 84 10.27 -2.15 16.12
N GLY A 85 9.94 -0.88 16.33
CA GLY A 85 10.33 0.18 15.39
C GLY A 85 9.61 0.18 14.05
N ILE A 86 8.46 -0.49 13.88
CA ILE A 86 7.66 -0.38 12.66
C ILE A 86 7.10 1.04 12.54
N ASP A 87 7.35 1.71 11.42
CA ASP A 87 6.86 3.07 11.13
C ASP A 87 5.46 3.02 10.52
N ILE A 88 5.24 2.05 9.61
CA ILE A 88 3.99 1.86 8.88
C ILE A 88 3.52 0.42 9.02
N LEU A 89 2.30 0.22 9.51
CA LEU A 89 1.69 -1.10 9.58
C LEU A 89 0.74 -1.30 8.39
N LEU A 90 0.96 -2.36 7.60
CA LEU A 90 0.12 -2.75 6.48
C LEU A 90 -0.76 -3.95 6.88
N VAL A 91 -2.06 -3.78 6.79
CA VAL A 91 -3.08 -4.79 7.12
C VAL A 91 -3.79 -5.24 5.84
N PRO A 92 -3.34 -6.33 5.20
CA PRO A 92 -3.93 -6.83 3.96
C PRO A 92 -5.26 -7.55 4.18
N GLY A 93 -6.08 -7.66 3.14
CA GLY A 93 -7.41 -8.24 3.21
C GLY A 93 -7.43 -9.77 3.16
N PRO A 94 -8.06 -10.45 4.13
CA PRO A 94 -8.38 -11.87 4.04
C PRO A 94 -9.74 -12.09 3.37
N TYR A 95 -10.03 -13.34 3.00
CA TYR A 95 -11.41 -13.76 2.76
C TYR A 95 -12.19 -13.73 4.08
N LEU A 96 -13.24 -12.91 4.16
CA LEU A 96 -13.89 -12.61 5.44
C LEU A 96 -14.62 -13.78 6.09
N GLY A 97 -15.07 -14.77 5.32
CA GLY A 97 -15.95 -15.88 5.75
C GLY A 97 -15.84 -16.30 7.22
N ASN A 98 -14.94 -17.23 7.51
CA ASN A 98 -14.63 -17.67 8.89
C ASN A 98 -13.30 -17.08 9.38
N PHE A 99 -12.89 -15.93 8.85
CA PHE A 99 -11.62 -15.34 9.24
C PHE A 99 -11.71 -14.78 10.65
N GLU A 100 -10.77 -15.18 11.50
CA GLU A 100 -10.61 -14.65 12.84
C GLU A 100 -9.21 -14.06 13.00
N LEU A 101 -9.15 -12.81 13.44
CA LEU A 101 -7.88 -12.13 13.70
C LEU A 101 -7.27 -12.68 15.00
N HIS A 102 -6.03 -13.14 14.91
CA HIS A 102 -5.31 -13.61 16.10
C HIS A 102 -5.14 -12.49 17.15
N PRO A 103 -5.34 -12.75 18.46
CA PRO A 103 -5.27 -11.72 19.50
C PRO A 103 -3.98 -10.89 19.52
N LYS A 104 -2.82 -11.53 19.25
CA LYS A 104 -1.53 -10.82 19.14
C LYS A 104 -1.52 -9.77 18.03
N HIS A 105 -2.09 -10.07 16.86
CA HIS A 105 -2.21 -9.09 15.77
C HIS A 105 -3.18 -7.96 16.16
N ALA A 106 -4.30 -8.30 16.81
CA ALA A 106 -5.26 -7.30 17.28
C ALA A 106 -4.63 -6.33 18.30
N GLU A 107 -3.80 -6.83 19.21
CA GLU A 107 -3.06 -6.01 20.16
C GLU A 107 -1.99 -5.13 19.48
N LEU A 108 -1.25 -5.69 18.53
CA LEU A 108 -0.28 -4.95 17.72
C LEU A 108 -0.94 -3.78 16.99
N ILE A 109 -2.08 -4.00 16.32
CA ILE A 109 -2.86 -2.94 15.66
C ILE A 109 -3.24 -1.84 16.65
N ARG A 110 -3.81 -2.20 17.80
CA ARG A 110 -4.19 -1.21 18.83
C ARG A 110 -3.00 -0.40 19.34
N LYS A 111 -1.87 -1.05 19.64
CA LYS A 111 -0.64 -0.38 20.09
C LYS A 111 -0.08 0.55 19.02
N HIS A 112 -0.02 0.09 17.77
CA HIS A 112 0.52 0.86 16.64
C HIS A 112 -0.31 2.12 16.38
N VAL A 113 -1.63 1.97 16.29
CA VAL A 113 -2.55 3.11 16.11
C VAL A 113 -2.53 4.05 17.33
N GLY A 114 -2.53 3.50 18.55
CA GLY A 114 -2.48 4.27 19.79
C GLY A 114 -1.18 5.08 19.96
N ALA A 115 -0.09 4.63 19.34
CA ALA A 115 1.17 5.38 19.25
C ALA A 115 1.16 6.48 18.17
N GLY A 116 0.04 6.67 17.45
CA GLY A 116 -0.10 7.68 16.39
C GLY A 116 0.60 7.32 15.09
N LYS A 117 1.08 6.07 14.94
CA LYS A 117 1.81 5.63 13.75
C LYS A 117 0.89 5.30 12.59
N LEU A 118 1.41 5.44 11.37
CA LEU A 118 0.64 5.25 10.15
C LEU A 118 0.22 3.79 9.99
N LEU A 119 -1.06 3.56 9.73
CA LEU A 119 -1.62 2.26 9.40
C LEU A 119 -2.28 2.35 8.03
N TRP A 120 -1.94 1.41 7.16
CA TRP A 120 -2.62 1.17 5.90
C TRP A 120 -3.42 -0.12 5.99
N SER A 121 -4.68 -0.07 5.56
CA SER A 121 -5.45 -1.28 5.30
C SER A 121 -5.82 -1.37 3.83
N THR A 122 -5.78 -2.57 3.27
CA THR A 122 -6.10 -2.80 1.87
C THR A 122 -7.24 -3.80 1.76
N CYS A 123 -8.14 -3.61 0.79
CA CYS A 123 -9.27 -4.49 0.57
C CYS A 123 -10.13 -4.67 1.84
N THR A 124 -10.40 -5.92 2.20
CA THR A 124 -11.11 -6.34 3.42
C THR A 124 -10.28 -6.18 4.70
N GLY A 125 -9.02 -5.73 4.62
CA GLY A 125 -8.17 -5.39 5.76
C GLY A 125 -8.79 -4.29 6.63
N ALA A 126 -9.63 -3.43 6.04
CA ALA A 126 -10.41 -2.46 6.80
C ALA A 126 -11.36 -3.13 7.82
N SER A 127 -11.94 -4.29 7.48
CA SER A 127 -12.76 -5.09 8.42
C SER A 127 -11.89 -5.72 9.52
N VAL A 128 -10.65 -6.09 9.20
CA VAL A 128 -9.68 -6.62 10.19
C VAL A 128 -9.37 -5.56 11.23
N ILE A 129 -9.02 -4.34 10.83
CA ILE A 129 -8.76 -3.25 11.79
C ILE A 129 -10.05 -2.81 12.50
N ALA A 130 -11.21 -2.82 11.84
CA ALA A 130 -12.49 -2.53 12.48
C ALA A 130 -12.77 -3.50 13.65
N SER A 131 -12.41 -4.79 13.51
CA SER A 131 -12.59 -5.79 14.57
C SER A 131 -11.81 -5.48 15.87
N THR A 132 -10.82 -4.60 15.80
CA THR A 132 -10.01 -4.18 16.96
C THR A 132 -10.55 -2.95 17.69
N GLY A 133 -11.60 -2.32 17.15
CA GLY A 133 -12.22 -1.10 17.66
C GLY A 133 -11.53 0.21 17.26
N VAL A 134 -10.36 0.15 16.60
CA VAL A 134 -9.59 1.37 16.24
C VAL A 134 -10.27 2.26 15.20
N LEU A 135 -11.28 1.74 14.49
CA LEU A 135 -12.10 2.50 13.54
C LEU A 135 -13.40 3.04 14.12
N ASP A 136 -13.72 2.80 15.40
CA ASP A 136 -14.96 3.29 16.01
C ASP A 136 -15.00 4.84 15.94
N GLY A 137 -16.04 5.40 15.31
CA GLY A 137 -16.21 6.84 15.07
C GLY A 137 -15.36 7.42 13.92
N LYS A 138 -14.50 6.62 13.28
CA LYS A 138 -13.63 7.05 12.19
C LYS A 138 -14.29 6.89 10.82
N ARG A 139 -13.96 7.76 9.87
CA ARG A 139 -14.32 7.58 8.47
C ARG A 139 -13.40 6.53 7.84
N ALA A 140 -13.98 5.57 7.13
CA ALA A 140 -13.23 4.51 6.46
C ALA A 140 -13.96 4.00 5.22
N THR A 141 -13.23 3.33 4.34
CA THR A 141 -13.78 2.52 3.26
C THR A 141 -13.26 1.09 3.35
N VAL A 142 -13.92 0.19 2.66
CA VAL A 142 -13.55 -1.21 2.48
C VAL A 142 -13.85 -1.59 1.03
N ASN A 143 -13.51 -2.80 0.62
CA ASN A 143 -13.81 -3.27 -0.73
C ASN A 143 -15.32 -3.15 -1.03
N ASN A 144 -15.62 -2.63 -2.22
CA ASN A 144 -16.99 -2.35 -2.66
C ASN A 144 -17.86 -3.62 -2.70
N LEU A 145 -17.26 -4.79 -2.95
CA LEU A 145 -17.96 -6.07 -2.96
C LEU A 145 -18.44 -6.45 -1.56
N GLU A 146 -17.60 -6.27 -0.54
CA GLU A 146 -17.89 -6.63 0.85
C GLU A 146 -18.47 -5.49 1.68
N TYR A 147 -18.57 -4.28 1.14
CA TYR A 147 -18.90 -3.09 1.91
C TYR A 147 -20.22 -3.20 2.69
N ASP A 148 -21.30 -3.71 2.07
CA ASP A 148 -22.59 -3.81 2.75
C ASP A 148 -22.60 -4.85 3.87
N TRP A 149 -21.75 -5.88 3.75
CA TRP A 149 -21.53 -6.87 4.79
C TRP A 149 -20.74 -6.28 5.95
N VAL A 150 -19.61 -5.63 5.64
CA VAL A 150 -18.71 -5.03 6.63
C VAL A 150 -19.38 -3.90 7.41
N ARG A 151 -20.14 -3.02 6.74
CA ARG A 151 -20.82 -1.90 7.43
C ARG A 151 -21.86 -2.36 8.45
N LYS A 152 -22.53 -3.50 8.18
CA LYS A 152 -23.50 -4.09 9.12
C LYS A 152 -22.78 -4.74 10.30
N ARG A 153 -21.62 -5.35 10.05
CA ARG A 153 -20.81 -6.02 11.08
C ARG A 153 -20.16 -5.04 12.05
N TRP A 154 -19.74 -3.87 11.57
CA TRP A 154 -19.05 -2.83 12.34
C TRP A 154 -19.77 -1.47 12.22
N PRO A 155 -20.95 -1.31 12.84
CA PRO A 155 -21.82 -0.15 12.63
C PRO A 155 -21.31 1.14 13.29
N LYS A 156 -20.31 1.05 14.17
CA LYS A 156 -19.70 2.21 14.83
C LYS A 156 -18.70 2.95 13.94
N VAL A 157 -18.28 2.35 12.82
CA VAL A 157 -17.39 2.97 11.85
C VAL A 157 -18.22 3.79 10.87
N ASN A 158 -17.77 5.00 10.55
CA ASN A 158 -18.41 5.88 9.57
C ASN A 158 -18.02 5.47 8.14
N TRP A 159 -18.50 4.30 7.69
CA TRP A 159 -18.22 3.76 6.36
C TRP A 159 -18.71 4.68 5.25
N THR A 160 -17.89 4.90 4.23
CA THR A 160 -18.22 5.65 3.00
C THR A 160 -17.62 4.98 1.75
N ARG A 161 -18.28 5.12 0.59
CA ARG A 161 -17.78 4.75 -0.74
C ARG A 161 -17.49 5.97 -1.63
N GLU A 162 -17.42 7.15 -1.03
CA GLU A 162 -17.24 8.43 -1.75
C GLU A 162 -15.94 8.48 -2.55
N LYS A 163 -14.88 7.82 -2.04
CA LYS A 163 -13.55 7.77 -2.65
C LYS A 163 -13.01 6.35 -2.63
N LYS A 164 -12.01 6.09 -3.48
CA LYS A 164 -11.28 4.83 -3.58
C LYS A 164 -10.49 4.49 -2.31
N TRP A 165 -10.05 5.50 -1.58
CA TRP A 165 -9.48 5.37 -0.25
C TRP A 165 -9.92 6.52 0.65
N ILE A 166 -9.79 6.33 1.96
CA ILE A 166 -10.14 7.33 2.99
C ILE A 166 -8.94 7.47 3.92
N ILE A 167 -8.61 8.73 4.23
CA ILE A 167 -7.58 9.11 5.20
C ILE A 167 -8.29 9.75 6.40
N ASP A 168 -8.16 9.15 7.59
CA ASP A 168 -8.66 9.72 8.84
C ASP A 168 -7.54 9.65 9.90
N GLY A 169 -6.79 10.75 10.02
CA GLY A 169 -5.61 10.83 10.88
C GLY A 169 -4.51 9.87 10.40
N ASN A 170 -4.05 9.00 11.30
CA ASN A 170 -3.00 8.02 11.04
C ASN A 170 -3.52 6.69 10.47
N ILE A 171 -4.80 6.58 10.11
CA ILE A 171 -5.39 5.37 9.53
C ILE A 171 -5.85 5.66 8.11
N TRP A 172 -5.28 4.94 7.15
CA TRP A 172 -5.64 5.04 5.73
C TRP A 172 -6.23 3.72 5.27
N THR A 173 -7.43 3.76 4.73
CA THR A 173 -8.15 2.58 4.26
C THR A 173 -8.36 2.64 2.76
N GLY A 174 -7.79 1.70 2.00
CA GLY A 174 -8.01 1.54 0.56
C GLY A 174 -9.13 0.53 0.29
N SER A 175 -10.07 0.87 -0.60
CA SER A 175 -11.24 0.03 -0.89
C SER A 175 -10.85 -1.33 -1.49
N GLY A 176 -10.29 -1.40 -2.69
CA GLY A 176 -9.79 -2.64 -3.31
C GLY A 176 -8.27 -2.71 -3.35
N ALA A 177 -7.71 -3.85 -3.75
CA ALA A 177 -6.26 -4.08 -3.86
C ALA A 177 -5.53 -2.95 -4.60
N TYR A 178 -5.91 -2.69 -5.86
CA TYR A 178 -5.27 -1.63 -6.65
C TYR A 178 -5.60 -0.22 -6.15
N ALA A 179 -6.78 0.00 -5.55
CA ALA A 179 -7.09 1.29 -4.93
C ALA A 179 -6.19 1.57 -3.72
N ALA A 180 -5.75 0.54 -3.02
CA ALA A 180 -4.77 0.67 -1.96
C ALA A 180 -3.34 0.88 -2.50
N THR A 181 -2.97 0.27 -3.63
CA THR A 181 -1.73 0.62 -4.34
C THR A 181 -1.75 2.08 -4.77
N ASP A 182 -2.87 2.56 -5.33
CA ASP A 182 -3.07 3.97 -5.72
C ASP A 182 -2.95 4.90 -4.50
N MET A 183 -3.50 4.50 -3.36
CA MET A 183 -3.38 5.21 -2.09
C MET A 183 -1.92 5.31 -1.61
N VAL A 184 -1.13 4.26 -1.78
CA VAL A 184 0.30 4.26 -1.44
C VAL A 184 1.12 5.06 -2.46
N ALA A 185 0.72 5.07 -3.74
CA ALA A 185 1.27 5.97 -4.74
C ALA A 185 1.03 7.44 -4.35
N HIS A 186 -0.18 7.76 -3.88
CA HIS A 186 -0.50 9.07 -3.33
C HIS A 186 0.39 9.39 -2.12
N TRP A 187 0.55 8.48 -1.16
CA TRP A 187 1.47 8.68 -0.04
C TRP A 187 2.90 8.97 -0.51
N LEU A 188 3.41 8.17 -1.46
CA LEU A 188 4.76 8.35 -2.00
C LEU A 188 4.92 9.73 -2.66
N LYS A 189 3.95 10.14 -3.47
CA LYS A 189 3.93 11.47 -4.10
C LYS A 189 3.94 12.61 -3.08
N GLU A 190 3.10 12.54 -2.06
CA GLU A 190 3.00 13.61 -1.05
C GLU A 190 4.27 13.73 -0.18
N ASN A 191 4.99 12.62 0.05
CA ASN A 191 6.16 12.60 0.93
C ASN A 191 7.49 12.73 0.18
N TYR A 192 7.55 12.27 -1.07
CA TYR A 192 8.79 12.15 -1.85
C TYR A 192 8.66 12.74 -3.27
N GLY A 193 7.54 13.34 -3.63
CA GLY A 193 7.39 14.06 -4.89
C GLY A 193 6.95 13.18 -6.07
N GLN A 194 6.41 13.86 -7.07
CA GLN A 194 5.84 13.26 -8.28
C GLN A 194 6.89 12.53 -9.14
N ASP A 195 8.10 13.07 -9.18
CA ASP A 195 9.23 12.55 -9.95
C ASP A 195 9.74 11.19 -9.42
N ILE A 196 9.89 11.00 -8.10
CA ILE A 196 10.19 9.66 -7.55
C ILE A 196 9.05 8.66 -7.85
N LEU A 197 7.79 9.10 -7.70
CA LEU A 197 6.65 8.25 -8.08
C LEU A 197 6.69 7.89 -9.57
N THR A 198 7.05 8.81 -10.45
CA THR A 198 7.17 8.55 -11.89
C THR A 198 8.23 7.50 -12.18
N GLU A 199 9.40 7.58 -11.55
CA GLU A 199 10.46 6.58 -11.69
C GLU A 199 10.01 5.18 -11.23
N ALA A 200 9.39 5.11 -10.05
CA ALA A 200 8.89 3.85 -9.49
C ALA A 200 7.75 3.25 -10.32
N ALA A 201 6.88 4.08 -10.88
CA ALA A 201 5.77 3.67 -11.72
C ALA A 201 6.25 3.20 -13.11
N ALA A 202 7.27 3.85 -13.66
CA ALA A 202 7.85 3.50 -14.96
C ALA A 202 8.45 2.08 -14.95
N SER A 203 9.12 1.68 -13.87
CA SER A 203 9.68 0.32 -13.77
C SER A 203 8.62 -0.79 -13.67
N LEU A 204 7.39 -0.43 -13.28
CA LEU A 204 6.27 -1.35 -13.09
C LEU A 204 5.19 -1.25 -14.18
N ASP A 205 5.35 -0.35 -15.15
CA ASP A 205 4.31 0.03 -16.12
C ASP A 205 2.96 0.36 -15.43
N TYR A 206 3.03 1.10 -14.31
CA TYR A 206 1.91 1.29 -13.40
C TYR A 206 1.33 2.71 -13.40
N GLU A 207 0.13 2.87 -13.97
CA GLU A 207 -0.61 4.12 -13.93
C GLU A 207 -1.49 4.25 -12.67
N ALA A 208 -1.05 5.08 -11.73
CA ALA A 208 -1.80 5.37 -10.51
C ALA A 208 -3.07 6.19 -10.81
N ARG A 209 -4.17 5.83 -10.13
CA ARG A 209 -5.40 6.62 -10.12
C ARG A 209 -5.45 7.55 -8.92
N ASP A 210 -6.20 8.64 -9.04
CA ASP A 210 -6.53 9.50 -7.91
C ASP A 210 -7.62 8.90 -7.01
N ALA A 211 -8.00 9.63 -5.95
CA ALA A 211 -8.98 9.16 -4.97
C ALA A 211 -10.39 8.99 -5.58
N ASP A 212 -10.66 9.59 -6.73
CA ASP A 212 -11.89 9.43 -7.51
C ASP A 212 -11.82 8.23 -8.47
N GLY A 213 -10.63 7.63 -8.63
CA GLY A 213 -10.37 6.53 -9.53
C GLY A 213 -10.06 6.97 -10.96
N LEU A 214 -9.67 8.24 -11.16
CA LEU A 214 -9.32 8.81 -12.44
C LEU A 214 -7.80 8.79 -12.65
N TYR A 215 -7.36 8.57 -13.88
CA TYR A 215 -5.95 8.58 -14.27
C TYR A 215 -5.41 10.00 -14.47
N THR A 216 -5.47 10.80 -13.41
CA THR A 216 -5.10 12.23 -13.40
C THR A 216 -3.81 12.48 -12.61
N VAL A 217 -3.26 11.43 -11.98
CA VAL A 217 -2.05 11.54 -11.13
C VAL A 217 -0.84 11.90 -11.98
N PHE A 218 -0.67 11.23 -13.12
CA PHE A 218 0.39 11.51 -14.08
C PHE A 218 -0.07 12.48 -15.17
N PRO A 219 0.82 13.38 -15.62
CA PRO A 219 0.54 14.24 -16.77
C PRO A 219 0.14 13.42 -17.99
N GLN A 220 -0.95 13.82 -18.63
CA GLN A 220 -1.39 13.22 -19.88
C GLN A 220 -0.39 13.55 -20.99
N ARG A 221 -0.09 12.57 -21.84
CA ARG A 221 0.87 12.73 -22.93
C ARG A 221 0.14 12.71 -24.27
N PHE A 222 0.65 13.50 -25.20
CA PHE A 222 0.10 13.64 -26.55
C PHE A 222 1.21 13.55 -27.58
N ASP A 223 0.94 12.94 -28.72
CA ASP A 223 1.86 12.95 -29.87
C ASP A 223 1.85 14.31 -30.60
N SER A 224 2.68 14.45 -31.64
CA SER A 224 2.76 15.66 -32.45
C SER A 224 1.48 16.00 -33.22
N GLN A 225 0.56 15.04 -33.34
CA GLN A 225 -0.74 15.21 -33.98
C GLN A 225 -1.84 15.56 -32.96
N GLY A 226 -1.51 15.61 -31.66
CA GLY A 226 -2.44 15.90 -30.57
C GLY A 226 -3.25 14.69 -30.11
N ASN A 227 -2.92 13.47 -30.54
CA ASN A 227 -3.57 12.27 -30.04
C ASN A 227 -3.00 11.90 -28.67
N LYS A 228 -3.87 11.51 -27.73
CA LYS A 228 -3.44 10.99 -26.43
C LYS A 228 -2.63 9.70 -26.63
N VAL A 229 -1.42 9.65 -26.07
CA VAL A 229 -0.56 8.47 -26.05
C VAL A 229 -0.43 7.91 -24.64
N SER A 230 0.15 6.70 -24.52
CA SER A 230 0.40 6.09 -23.22
C SER A 230 1.21 7.04 -22.33
N THR A 231 0.75 7.20 -21.09
CA THR A 231 1.45 7.97 -20.06
C THR A 231 2.79 7.31 -19.69
N HIS A 232 2.91 5.98 -19.83
CA HIS A 232 4.01 5.16 -19.33
C HIS A 232 5.06 4.77 -20.37
N VAL A 233 4.84 5.04 -21.66
CA VAL A 233 5.85 4.76 -22.71
C VAL A 233 6.85 5.90 -22.74
N PHE A 234 7.78 5.94 -21.80
CA PHE A 234 8.81 6.99 -21.72
C PHE A 234 9.89 6.73 -22.77
N ARG A 235 10.06 7.68 -23.70
CA ARG A 235 11.19 7.69 -24.62
C ARG A 235 12.29 8.52 -23.97
N TYR A 236 13.26 7.84 -23.37
CA TYR A 236 14.40 8.49 -22.71
C TYR A 236 15.51 8.87 -23.68
N TYR A 237 15.48 8.28 -24.87
CA TYR A 237 16.40 8.55 -25.96
C TYR A 237 15.60 8.96 -27.19
N ASN A 238 16.18 9.83 -28.01
CA ASN A 238 15.61 10.13 -29.32
C ASN A 238 15.67 8.85 -30.17
N GLU A 239 14.58 8.52 -30.86
CA GLU A 239 14.62 7.50 -31.91
C GLU A 239 15.43 8.07 -33.08
N GLU A 240 16.47 7.34 -33.54
CA GLU A 240 17.15 7.62 -34.82
C GLU A 240 16.23 7.34 -36.01
#